data_AF-A0AAU0LWU7-F1
#
_entry.id   AF-A0AAU0LWU7-F1
#
_cell.length_a   1.000
_cell.length_b   1.000
_cell.length_c   1.000
_cell.angle_alpha   90.00
_cell.angle_beta   90.00
_cell.angle_gamma   90.00
#
_symmetry.space_group_name_H-M   'P 1'
#
loop_
_entity.id
_entity.type
_entity.pdbx_description
1 polymer ?
#
loop_
_entity_poly.entity_id
_entity_poly.type
_entity_poly.pdbx_seq_one_letter_code
_entity_poly.pdbx_strand_id
1 'polypeptide(L)'
;MDKHSGNLGAVIYYLDFDKEQWMEGVRHLLPDAIRYKSRPHITVLYGLHHYELDFNKLQDVVANFSVGGELSIIPEELGVFSNENDVVYLSITAPAIIEFNKHLRETFEHTNTYPHYQPHLTLGIVRSGDADDLIGHQSFLSLFGLS
;
A
#
# COMPACT_ATOMS: atom_id res chain seq x y z
N MET A 1 21.43 -20.50 -7.32
CA MET A 1 20.74 -19.68 -8.33
C MET A 1 19.27 -19.87 -8.07
N ASP A 2 18.66 -18.88 -7.42
CA ASP A 2 17.30 -19.00 -6.88
C ASP A 2 16.29 -19.06 -8.02
N LYS A 3 15.47 -20.11 -8.09
CA LYS A 3 14.61 -20.39 -9.26
C LYS A 3 13.43 -19.41 -9.40
N HIS A 4 13.31 -18.43 -8.50
CA HIS A 4 12.10 -17.62 -8.32
C HIS A 4 12.32 -16.11 -8.52
N SER A 5 13.53 -15.66 -8.90
CA SER A 5 13.91 -14.24 -8.90
C SER A 5 13.23 -13.35 -9.96
N GLY A 6 12.35 -13.89 -10.81
CA GLY A 6 11.73 -13.12 -11.90
C GLY A 6 10.21 -12.92 -11.83
N ASN A 7 9.49 -13.63 -10.95
CA ASN A 7 8.05 -13.82 -11.12
C ASN A 7 7.31 -13.99 -9.77
N LEU A 8 7.28 -12.92 -8.96
CA LEU A 8 6.55 -12.90 -7.69
C LEU A 8 5.18 -12.24 -7.86
N GLY A 9 4.17 -12.78 -7.19
CA GLY A 9 2.82 -12.26 -7.16
C GLY A 9 2.59 -11.28 -6.00
N ALA A 10 1.46 -10.59 -6.04
CA ALA A 10 1.01 -9.72 -4.96
C ALA A 10 -0.50 -9.81 -4.75
N VAL A 11 -0.92 -9.68 -3.49
CA VAL A 11 -2.30 -9.38 -3.12
C VAL A 11 -2.39 -7.90 -2.81
N ILE A 12 -3.29 -7.21 -3.51
CA ILE A 12 -3.46 -5.76 -3.43
C ILE A 12 -4.93 -5.46 -3.11
N TYR A 13 -5.15 -4.63 -2.10
CA TYR A 13 -6.47 -4.10 -1.77
C TYR A 13 -6.64 -2.73 -2.44
N TYR A 14 -7.53 -2.66 -3.43
CA TYR A 14 -7.91 -1.39 -4.05
C TYR A 14 -9.00 -0.74 -3.23
N LEU A 15 -8.82 0.54 -2.98
CA LEU A 15 -9.80 1.30 -2.24
C LEU A 15 -10.83 1.90 -3.20
N ASP A 16 -12.08 1.95 -2.73
CA ASP A 16 -13.14 2.68 -3.41
C ASP A 16 -13.11 4.13 -2.95
N PHE A 17 -12.83 5.05 -3.89
CA PHE A 17 -12.67 6.47 -3.63
C PHE A 17 -13.18 7.27 -4.82
N ASP A 18 -13.62 8.51 -4.55
CA ASP A 18 -13.77 9.49 -5.60
C ASP A 18 -12.38 9.80 -6.20
N LYS A 19 -12.20 9.39 -7.45
CA LYS A 19 -10.93 9.52 -8.16
C LYS A 19 -10.53 10.98 -8.38
N GLU A 20 -11.49 11.87 -8.60
CA GLU A 20 -11.22 13.28 -8.85
C GLU A 20 -10.77 13.96 -7.55
N GLN A 21 -11.50 13.73 -6.46
CA GLN A 21 -11.15 14.23 -5.13
C GLN A 21 -9.78 13.69 -4.68
N TRP A 22 -9.52 12.40 -4.86
CA TRP A 22 -8.21 11.79 -4.59
C TRP A 22 -7.10 12.48 -5.35
N MET A 23 -7.26 12.63 -6.67
CA MET A 23 -6.24 13.22 -7.52
C MET A 23 -6.02 14.70 -7.24
N GLU A 24 -7.06 15.44 -6.85
CA GLU A 24 -6.93 16.84 -6.46
C GLU A 24 -6.06 16.97 -5.19
N GLY A 25 -6.36 16.20 -4.14
CA GLY A 25 -5.57 16.22 -2.91
C GLY A 25 -4.10 15.79 -3.14
N VAL A 26 -3.87 14.75 -3.94
CA VAL A 26 -2.50 14.30 -4.25
C VAL A 26 -1.74 15.36 -5.07
N ARG A 27 -2.37 16.02 -6.04
CA ARG A 27 -1.71 17.08 -6.84
C ARG A 27 -1.41 18.32 -6.01
N HIS A 28 -2.30 18.66 -5.09
CA HIS A 28 -2.06 19.77 -4.17
C HIS A 28 -0.84 19.49 -3.28
N LEU A 29 -0.72 18.26 -2.77
CA LEU A 29 0.41 17.86 -1.94
C LEU A 29 1.71 17.75 -2.75
N LEU A 30 1.65 17.19 -3.96
CA LEU A 30 2.81 16.88 -4.79
C LEU A 30 2.73 17.62 -6.14
N PRO A 31 2.82 18.95 -6.16
CA PRO A 31 2.60 19.75 -7.37
C PRO A 31 3.59 19.42 -8.49
N ASP A 32 4.81 19.02 -8.15
CA ASP A 32 5.89 18.73 -9.10
C ASP A 32 6.20 17.23 -9.23
N ALA A 33 5.24 16.35 -8.92
CA ALA A 33 5.45 14.91 -9.01
C ALA A 33 5.82 14.48 -10.44
N ILE A 34 6.87 13.67 -10.55
CA ILE A 34 7.24 12.96 -11.78
C ILE A 34 6.11 12.02 -12.20
N ARG A 35 5.47 11.38 -11.22
CA ARG A 35 4.35 10.46 -11.46
C ARG A 35 3.39 10.42 -10.29
N TYR A 36 2.11 10.62 -10.59
CA TYR A 36 1.01 10.45 -9.62
C TYR A 36 0.52 9.01 -9.54
N LYS A 37 0.00 8.61 -8.37
CA LYS A 37 -0.74 7.36 -8.17
C LYS A 37 -2.24 7.62 -8.10
N SER A 38 -2.90 7.43 -9.24
CA SER A 38 -4.34 7.71 -9.39
C SER A 38 -5.28 6.61 -8.94
N ARG A 39 -4.73 5.48 -8.49
CA ARG A 39 -5.49 4.35 -7.95
C ARG A 39 -4.95 4.02 -6.57
N PRO A 40 -5.52 4.61 -5.50
CA PRO A 40 -5.09 4.30 -4.15
C PRO A 40 -5.28 2.81 -3.88
N HIS A 41 -4.23 2.18 -3.37
CA HIS A 41 -4.23 0.77 -3.05
C HIS A 41 -3.25 0.49 -1.92
N ILE A 42 -3.53 -0.56 -1.17
CA ILE A 42 -2.67 -1.10 -0.13
C ILE A 42 -2.13 -2.43 -0.65
N THR A 43 -0.81 -2.55 -0.74
CA THR A 43 -0.21 -3.86 -1.01
C THR A 43 -0.31 -4.69 0.25
N VAL A 44 -1.20 -5.70 0.26
CA VAL A 44 -1.39 -6.58 1.43
C VAL A 44 -0.21 -7.52 1.56
N LEU A 45 0.21 -8.17 0.48
CA LEU A 45 1.41 -9.01 0.47
C LEU A 45 2.04 -8.97 -0.92
N TYR A 46 3.34 -8.67 -0.98
CA TYR A 46 4.18 -8.85 -2.16
C TYR A 46 5.12 -10.02 -1.93
N GLY A 47 5.53 -10.69 -3.00
CA GLY A 47 6.52 -11.76 -2.92
C GLY A 47 5.95 -13.17 -2.99
N LEU A 48 4.67 -13.32 -3.34
CA LEU A 48 4.00 -14.63 -3.41
C LEU A 48 4.57 -15.49 -4.53
N HIS A 49 4.80 -16.77 -4.26
CA HIS A 49 5.26 -17.73 -5.26
C HIS A 49 4.07 -18.22 -6.10
N HIS A 50 3.65 -17.40 -7.06
CA HIS A 50 2.35 -17.57 -7.73
C HIS A 50 2.20 -18.83 -8.59
N TYR A 51 3.29 -19.44 -9.08
CA TYR A 51 3.20 -20.68 -9.87
C TYR A 51 2.81 -21.90 -9.03
N GLU A 52 3.06 -21.85 -7.73
CA GLU A 52 2.75 -22.92 -6.78
C GLU A 52 1.50 -22.59 -5.95
N LEU A 53 0.84 -21.48 -6.28
CA LEU A 53 -0.28 -20.96 -5.52
C LEU A 53 -1.56 -21.73 -5.85
N ASP A 54 -2.16 -22.31 -4.81
CA ASP A 54 -3.52 -22.84 -4.86
C ASP A 54 -4.51 -21.68 -4.91
N PHE A 55 -5.06 -21.42 -6.10
CA PHE A 55 -6.03 -20.34 -6.31
C PHE A 55 -7.34 -20.53 -5.55
N ASN A 56 -7.79 -21.77 -5.31
CA ASN A 56 -9.02 -22.00 -4.54
C ASN A 56 -8.79 -21.61 -3.09
N LYS A 57 -7.66 -22.01 -2.52
CA LYS A 57 -7.27 -21.61 -1.16
C LYS A 57 -7.10 -20.09 -1.04
N LEU A 58 -6.53 -19.43 -2.05
CA LEU A 58 -6.44 -17.97 -2.05
C LEU A 58 -7.82 -17.31 -2.10
N GLN A 59 -8.74 -17.83 -2.92
CA GLN A 59 -10.12 -17.33 -2.97
C GLN A 59 -10.83 -17.47 -1.62
N ASP A 60 -10.67 -18.60 -0.93
CA ASP A 60 -11.25 -18.83 0.40
C ASP A 60 -10.70 -17.82 1.43
N VAL A 61 -9.37 -17.61 1.42
CA VAL A 61 -8.70 -16.65 2.29
C VAL A 61 -9.17 -15.21 2.04
N VAL A 62 -9.31 -14.81 0.77
CA VAL A 62 -9.84 -13.50 0.39
C VAL A 62 -11.31 -13.35 0.79
N ALA A 63 -12.14 -14.38 0.55
CA ALA A 63 -13.56 -14.35 0.89
C ALA A 63 -13.79 -14.20 2.39
N ASN A 64 -13.02 -14.92 3.22
CA ASN A 64 -13.09 -14.81 4.67
C ASN A 64 -12.72 -13.42 5.18
N PHE A 65 -11.75 -12.75 4.54
CA PHE A 65 -11.42 -11.36 4.84
C PHE A 65 -12.58 -10.42 4.52
N SER A 66 -13.22 -10.57 3.35
CA SER A 66 -14.33 -9.71 2.91
C SER A 66 -15.61 -9.83 3.76
N VAL A 67 -15.78 -10.91 4.52
CA VAL A 67 -16.94 -11.13 5.40
C VAL A 67 -16.79 -10.41 6.76
N GLY A 68 -15.60 -9.91 7.09
CA GLY A 68 -15.22 -9.44 8.43
C GLY A 68 -15.75 -8.08 8.91
N GLY A 69 -16.55 -7.35 8.12
CA GLY A 69 -17.12 -6.04 8.50
C GLY A 69 -16.43 -4.84 7.85
N GLU A 70 -16.79 -3.63 8.30
CA GLU A 70 -16.32 -2.36 7.74
C GLU A 70 -14.80 -2.18 7.96
N LEU A 71 -14.08 -1.88 6.88
CA LEU A 71 -12.63 -1.73 6.92
C LEU A 71 -12.25 -0.34 7.47
N SER A 72 -11.83 -0.29 8.73
CA SER A 72 -11.28 0.93 9.32
C SER A 72 -9.84 1.18 8.83
N ILE A 73 -9.65 2.28 8.11
CA ILE A 73 -8.35 2.79 7.67
C ILE A 73 -8.18 4.17 8.27
N ILE A 74 -7.20 4.30 9.15
CA ILE A 74 -6.88 5.53 9.86
C ILE A 74 -5.58 6.05 9.27
N PRO A 75 -5.57 7.16 8.53
CA PRO A 75 -4.32 7.69 8.02
C PRO A 75 -3.52 8.36 9.14
N GLU A 76 -2.20 8.26 9.06
CA GLU A 76 -1.29 8.70 10.11
C GLU A 76 -0.44 9.87 9.61
N GLU A 77 0.73 9.56 9.06
CA GLU A 77 1.71 10.54 8.63
C GLU A 77 2.23 10.24 7.22
N LEU A 78 2.72 11.28 6.56
CA LEU A 78 3.45 11.15 5.31
C LEU A 78 4.86 10.61 5.57
N GLY A 79 5.32 9.77 4.65
CA GLY A 79 6.66 9.21 4.64
C GLY A 79 7.22 9.13 3.24
N VAL A 80 8.54 8.88 3.18
CA VAL A 80 9.29 8.79 1.93
C VAL A 80 10.13 7.52 1.92
N PHE A 81 10.09 6.79 0.80
CA PHE A 81 11.10 5.78 0.49
C PHE A 81 12.06 6.35 -0.55
N SER A 82 13.33 6.52 -0.18
CA SER A 82 14.36 7.08 -1.07
C SER A 82 15.17 5.99 -1.76
N ASN A 83 15.19 6.04 -3.10
CA ASN A 83 16.10 5.27 -3.94
C ASN A 83 16.68 6.21 -5.02
N GLU A 84 16.50 5.91 -6.32
CA GLU A 84 16.84 6.83 -7.42
C GLU A 84 15.91 8.06 -7.47
N ASN A 85 14.66 7.86 -7.09
CA ASN A 85 13.64 8.88 -6.90
C ASN A 85 12.94 8.62 -5.57
N ASP A 86 12.25 9.62 -5.04
CA ASP A 86 11.54 9.51 -3.78
C ASP A 86 10.10 9.08 -4.02
N VAL A 87 9.68 8.03 -3.31
CA VAL A 87 8.31 7.53 -3.31
C VAL A 87 7.61 8.06 -2.07
N VAL A 88 6.69 8.99 -2.29
CA VAL A 88 5.88 9.58 -1.20
C VAL A 88 4.69 8.67 -0.91
N TYR A 89 4.49 8.34 0.35
CA TYR A 89 3.38 7.53 0.82
C TYR A 89 2.72 8.14 2.07
N LEU A 90 1.50 7.71 2.33
CA LEU A 90 0.77 7.94 3.57
C LEU A 90 0.77 6.65 4.38
N SER A 91 1.37 6.67 5.58
CA SER A 91 1.22 5.58 6.56
C SER A 91 -0.23 5.51 7.01
N ILE A 92 -0.72 4.28 7.20
CA ILE A 92 -2.06 4.04 7.69
C ILE A 92 -2.04 2.99 8.80
N THR A 93 -2.95 3.11 9.75
CA THR A 93 -3.36 2.02 10.63
C THR A 93 -4.58 1.34 10.03
N ALA A 94 -4.47 0.04 9.77
CA ALA A 94 -5.55 -0.79 9.23
C ALA A 94 -5.49 -2.21 9.82
N PRO A 95 -6.06 -2.44 11.03
CA PRO A 95 -5.91 -3.69 11.77
C PRO A 95 -6.31 -4.93 10.95
N ALA A 96 -7.41 -4.85 10.21
CA ALA A 96 -7.87 -5.96 9.39
C ALA A 96 -6.89 -6.29 8.24
N ILE A 97 -6.26 -5.28 7.63
CA ILE A 97 -5.23 -5.50 6.60
C ILE A 97 -3.97 -6.14 7.19
N ILE A 98 -3.59 -5.79 8.42
CA ILE A 98 -2.44 -6.38 9.12
C ILE A 98 -2.70 -7.86 9.41
N GLU A 99 -3.88 -8.19 9.94
CA GLU A 99 -4.27 -9.59 10.15
C GLU A 99 -4.37 -10.36 8.82
N PHE A 100 -4.86 -9.72 7.76
CA PHE A 100 -4.91 -10.34 6.43
C PHE A 100 -3.51 -10.62 5.86
N ASN A 101 -2.58 -9.68 5.97
CA ASN A 101 -1.18 -9.89 5.63
C ASN A 101 -0.59 -11.07 6.39
N LYS A 102 -0.78 -11.10 7.72
CA LYS A 102 -0.28 -12.18 8.57
C LYS A 102 -0.82 -13.54 8.13
N HIS A 103 -2.13 -13.64 7.90
CA HIS A 103 -2.75 -14.87 7.46
C HIS A 103 -2.24 -15.34 6.09
N LEU A 104 -2.05 -14.42 5.13
CA LEU A 104 -1.46 -14.75 3.83
C LEU A 104 -0.02 -15.26 3.97
N ARG A 105 0.81 -14.63 4.81
CA ARG A 105 2.19 -15.04 5.08
C ARG A 105 2.28 -16.42 5.73
N GLU A 106 1.36 -16.74 6.63
CA GLU A 106 1.29 -18.06 7.29
C GLU A 106 0.76 -19.16 6.37
N THR A 107 0.03 -18.79 5.31
CA THR A 107 -0.69 -19.73 4.45
C THR A 107 0.02 -20.07 3.14
N PHE A 108 0.79 -19.12 2.59
CA PHE A 108 1.40 -19.21 1.27
C PHE A 108 2.91 -18.99 1.30
N GLU A 109 3.62 -19.76 0.48
CA GLU A 109 5.04 -19.56 0.23
C GLU A 109 5.29 -18.18 -0.40
N HIS A 110 6.24 -17.46 0.17
CA HIS A 110 6.56 -16.11 -0.24
C HIS A 110 8.02 -15.76 0.09
N THR A 111 8.58 -14.83 -0.68
CA THR A 111 9.88 -14.22 -0.38
C THR A 111 9.68 -12.75 -0.09
N ASN A 112 10.11 -12.31 1.08
CA ASN A 112 9.96 -10.93 1.49
C ASN A 112 11.25 -10.39 2.12
N THR A 113 11.71 -9.24 1.62
CA THR A 113 12.88 -8.51 2.13
C THR A 113 12.52 -7.46 3.19
N TYR A 114 11.23 -7.29 3.49
CA TYR A 114 10.68 -6.32 4.44
C TYR A 114 9.98 -7.05 5.60
N PRO A 115 10.70 -7.41 6.68
CA PRO A 115 10.16 -8.26 7.74
C PRO A 115 8.99 -7.60 8.48
N HIS A 116 9.06 -6.27 8.68
CA HIS A 116 8.01 -5.48 9.30
C HIS A 116 7.02 -4.99 8.24
N TYR A 117 5.76 -5.38 8.39
CA TYR A 117 4.68 -4.93 7.53
C TYR A 117 4.07 -3.64 8.10
N GLN A 118 4.24 -2.53 7.39
CA GLN A 118 3.56 -1.27 7.66
C GLN A 118 2.68 -0.93 6.44
N PRO A 119 1.35 -1.03 6.53
CA PRO A 119 0.48 -0.69 5.42
C PRO A 119 0.57 0.81 5.12
N HIS A 120 0.53 1.14 3.83
CA HIS A 120 0.65 2.52 3.36
C HIS A 120 -0.03 2.69 2.00
N LEU A 121 -0.32 3.93 1.63
CA LEU A 121 -0.80 4.34 0.31
C LEU A 121 0.27 5.14 -0.40
N THR A 122 0.77 4.65 -1.52
CA THR A 122 1.66 5.46 -2.36
C THR A 122 0.88 6.59 -3.03
N LEU A 123 1.35 7.82 -2.87
CA LEU A 123 0.72 9.02 -3.44
C LEU A 123 1.36 9.41 -4.77
N GLY A 124 2.70 9.31 -4.85
CA GLY A 124 3.42 9.72 -6.03
C GLY A 124 4.91 9.43 -5.97
N ILE A 125 5.60 9.80 -7.04
CA ILE A 125 7.05 9.76 -7.17
C ILE A 125 7.52 11.18 -7.50
N VAL A 126 8.46 11.69 -6.72
CA VAL A 126 9.09 13.01 -6.89
C VAL A 126 10.60 12.84 -7.09
N ARG A 127 11.34 13.91 -7.41
CA ARG A 127 12.81 13.81 -7.50
C ARG A 127 13.38 13.56 -6.10
N SER A 128 14.55 12.93 -6.05
CA SER A 128 15.20 12.68 -4.76
C SER A 128 15.48 13.99 -4.00
N GLY A 129 15.07 14.05 -2.74
CA GLY A 129 15.16 15.20 -1.83
C GLY A 129 13.98 16.17 -1.89
N ASP A 130 13.09 16.06 -2.90
CA ASP A 130 11.99 17.03 -3.09
C ASP A 130 10.83 16.84 -2.07
N ALA A 131 10.85 15.78 -1.25
CA ALA A 131 9.79 15.48 -0.28
C ALA A 131 10.28 15.29 1.16
N ASP A 132 11.53 15.65 1.47
CA ASP A 132 12.10 15.48 2.82
C ASP A 132 11.30 16.27 3.89
N ASP A 133 10.75 17.42 3.52
CA ASP A 133 9.92 18.27 4.36
C ASP A 133 8.53 17.69 4.65
N LEU A 134 8.10 16.68 3.90
CA LEU A 134 6.83 15.99 4.11
C LEU A 134 6.93 14.88 5.16
N ILE A 135 8.13 14.45 5.55
CA ILE A 135 8.30 13.32 6.48
C ILE A 135 7.70 13.67 7.86
N GLY A 136 6.77 12.84 8.34
CA GLY A 136 6.08 13.03 9.62
C GLY A 136 4.92 14.05 9.58
N HIS A 137 4.63 14.65 8.43
CA HIS A 137 3.52 15.60 8.31
C HIS A 137 2.17 14.88 8.32
N GLN A 138 1.24 15.35 9.15
CA GLN A 138 -0.14 14.83 9.28
C GLN A 138 -1.19 15.70 8.55
N SER A 139 -0.76 16.85 7.99
CA SER A 139 -1.65 17.85 7.38
C SER A 139 -2.43 17.36 6.16
N PHE A 140 -2.08 16.19 5.61
CA PHE A 140 -2.85 15.55 4.54
C PHE A 140 -4.27 15.13 4.97
N LEU A 141 -4.49 14.86 6.27
CA LEU A 141 -5.79 14.43 6.81
C LEU A 141 -6.90 15.48 6.63
N SER A 142 -6.56 16.76 6.82
CA SER A 142 -7.51 17.86 6.71
C SER A 142 -7.98 18.12 5.27
N LEU A 143 -7.16 17.76 4.27
CA LEU A 143 -7.49 17.93 2.84
C LEU A 143 -8.61 16.98 2.36
N PHE A 144 -8.82 15.86 3.05
CA PHE A 144 -9.90 14.91 2.74
C PHE A 144 -11.12 15.05 3.65
N GLY A 145 -11.15 16.06 4.53
CA GLY A 145 -12.22 16.20 5.52
C GLY A 145 -12.26 15.04 6.53
N LEU A 146 -11.15 14.34 6.70
CA LEU A 146 -10.97 13.27 7.68
C LEU A 146 -10.39 13.91 8.95
N SER A 147 -11.23 14.54 9.76
CA SER A 147 -10.88 15.11 11.07
C SER A 147 -11.73 14.51 12.17
#